data_AF-A0AAD7G3U3-F1
#
_entry.id   AF-A0AAD7G3U3-F1
#
_cell.length_a   1.000
_cell.length_b   1.000
_cell.length_c   1.000
_cell.angle_alpha   90.00
_cell.angle_beta   90.00
_cell.angle_gamma   90.00
#
_symmetry.space_group_name_H-M   'P 1'
#
loop_
_entity.id
_entity.type
_entity.pdbx_description
1 polymer ?
#
loop_
_entity_poly.entity_id
_entity_poly.type
_entity_poly.pdbx_seq_one_letter_code
_entity_poly.pdbx_strand_id
1 'polypeptide(L)'
;TKYVSADEKVTTFLYFARTGCSTRMCQERFHRSVDTINKSIYSILLMLVGSFYQKHVHLPLDETPIEIRENPKFYPYFRNCCGAIDGLYFHAW
;
A
#
# COMPACT_ATOMS: atom_id res chain seq x y z
N THR A 1 -13.58 -28.24 6.76
CA THR A 1 -13.22 -26.97 6.10
C THR A 1 -11.84 -27.12 5.51
N LYS A 2 -11.66 -27.04 4.17
CA LYS A 2 -10.32 -27.15 3.57
C LYS A 2 -9.46 -25.99 4.05
N TYR A 3 -8.25 -26.27 4.54
CA TYR A 3 -7.26 -25.26 4.88
C TYR A 3 -7.02 -24.33 3.67
N VAL A 4 -6.82 -23.04 3.94
CA VAL A 4 -6.44 -22.04 2.93
C VAL A 4 -4.99 -21.68 3.20
N SER A 5 -4.12 -21.90 2.23
CA SER A 5 -2.70 -21.57 2.37
C SER A 5 -2.49 -20.07 2.51
N ALA A 6 -1.35 -19.66 3.06
CA ALA A 6 -0.97 -18.25 3.12
C ALA A 6 -0.96 -17.63 1.70
N ASP A 7 -0.40 -18.34 0.72
CA ASP A 7 -0.33 -17.91 -0.67
C ASP A 7 -1.71 -17.65 -1.28
N GLU A 8 -2.69 -18.53 -1.00
CA GLU A 8 -4.05 -18.35 -1.50
C GLU A 8 -4.74 -17.15 -0.84
N LYS A 9 -4.50 -16.91 0.46
CA LYS A 9 -5.03 -15.71 1.13
C LYS A 9 -4.45 -14.43 0.54
N VAL A 10 -3.13 -14.39 0.34
CA VAL A 10 -2.44 -13.25 -0.28
C VAL A 10 -2.95 -13.03 -1.71
N THR A 11 -3.06 -14.09 -2.50
CA THR A 11 -3.58 -14.01 -3.88
C THR A 11 -5.01 -13.52 -3.92
N THR A 12 -5.86 -13.99 -3.00
CA THR A 12 -7.26 -13.53 -2.87
C THR A 12 -7.31 -12.03 -2.56
N PHE A 13 -6.51 -11.57 -1.59
CA PHE A 13 -6.44 -10.16 -1.22
C PHE A 13 -5.94 -9.29 -2.37
N LEU A 14 -4.85 -9.68 -3.03
CA LEU A 14 -4.29 -8.93 -4.16
C LEU A 14 -5.26 -8.86 -5.34
N TYR A 15 -5.96 -9.95 -5.63
CA TYR A 15 -6.99 -9.97 -6.67
C TYR A 15 -8.14 -9.02 -6.34
N PHE A 16 -8.66 -9.09 -5.11
CA PHE A 16 -9.70 -8.18 -4.61
C PHE A 16 -9.26 -6.71 -4.69
N ALA A 17 -8.08 -6.37 -4.17
CA ALA A 17 -7.56 -5.01 -4.14
C ALA A 17 -7.28 -4.44 -5.54
N ARG A 18 -6.72 -5.25 -6.45
CA ARG A 18 -6.41 -4.81 -7.82
C ARG A 18 -7.67 -4.54 -8.65
N THR A 19 -8.69 -5.38 -8.50
CA THR A 19 -9.87 -5.36 -9.37
C THR A 19 -11.05 -4.60 -8.78
N GLY A 20 -11.06 -4.39 -7.46
CA GLY A 20 -12.23 -3.85 -6.74
C GLY A 20 -13.47 -4.74 -6.88
N CYS A 21 -13.29 -6.04 -7.15
CA CYS A 21 -14.41 -6.93 -7.43
C CYS A 21 -15.19 -7.34 -6.17
N SER A 22 -16.43 -7.80 -6.35
CA SER A 22 -17.24 -8.27 -5.23
C SER A 22 -16.71 -9.57 -4.63
N THR A 23 -17.08 -9.84 -3.37
CA THR A 23 -16.74 -11.09 -2.68
C THR A 23 -17.28 -12.31 -3.41
N ARG A 24 -18.43 -12.19 -4.09
CA ARG A 24 -19.01 -13.25 -4.93
C ARG A 24 -18.15 -13.58 -6.15
N MET A 25 -17.58 -12.57 -6.81
CA MET A 25 -16.64 -12.82 -7.91
C MET A 25 -15.35 -13.48 -7.42
N CYS A 26 -14.88 -13.11 -6.22
CA CYS A 26 -13.76 -13.80 -5.59
C CYS A 26 -14.11 -15.27 -5.27
N GLN A 27 -15.32 -15.56 -4.79
CA GLN A 27 -15.73 -16.94 -4.56
C GLN A 27 -15.72 -17.78 -5.83
N GLU A 28 -16.24 -17.25 -6.93
CA GLU A 28 -16.26 -17.94 -8.23
C GLU A 28 -14.83 -18.19 -8.73
N ARG A 29 -13.94 -17.21 -8.55
CA ARG A 29 -12.54 -17.31 -8.99
C ARG A 29 -11.71 -18.33 -8.20
N PHE A 30 -11.88 -18.36 -6.88
CA PHE A 30 -11.07 -19.21 -5.98
C PHE A 30 -11.80 -20.49 -5.55
N HIS A 31 -13.05 -20.67 -5.98
CA HIS A 31 -13.92 -21.79 -5.60
C HIS A 31 -14.03 -21.97 -4.07
N ARG A 32 -14.17 -20.85 -3.35
CA ARG A 32 -14.30 -20.81 -1.88
C ARG A 32 -15.65 -20.23 -1.44
N SER A 33 -16.04 -20.49 -0.19
CA SER A 33 -17.23 -19.87 0.40
C SER A 33 -17.01 -18.38 0.67
N VAL A 34 -18.09 -17.59 0.73
CA VAL A 34 -18.04 -16.14 1.06
C VAL A 34 -17.29 -15.92 2.36
N ASP A 35 -17.60 -16.73 3.37
CA ASP A 35 -16.96 -16.68 4.68
C ASP A 35 -15.44 -16.89 4.58
N THR A 36 -15.00 -17.84 3.75
CA THR A 36 -13.57 -18.12 3.54
C THR A 36 -12.87 -16.96 2.81
N ILE A 37 -13.53 -16.38 1.80
CA ILE A 37 -13.03 -15.20 1.08
C ILE A 37 -12.87 -14.02 2.03
N ASN A 38 -13.93 -13.70 2.80
CA ASN A 38 -13.90 -12.61 3.76
C ASN A 38 -12.80 -12.80 4.80
N LYS A 39 -12.70 -13.99 5.40
CA LYS A 39 -11.62 -14.31 6.36
C LYS A 39 -10.23 -14.14 5.75
N SER A 40 -10.06 -14.51 4.48
CA SER A 40 -8.78 -14.35 3.77
C SER A 40 -8.44 -12.88 3.58
N ILE A 41 -9.39 -12.07 3.11
CA ILE A 41 -9.21 -10.62 2.91
C ILE A 41 -8.90 -9.92 4.23
N TYR A 42 -9.73 -10.14 5.27
CA TYR A 42 -9.53 -9.50 6.57
C TYR A 42 -8.23 -9.94 7.25
N SER A 43 -7.84 -11.22 7.12
CA SER A 43 -6.58 -11.71 7.69
C SER A 43 -5.37 -11.00 7.09
N ILE A 44 -5.36 -10.73 5.79
CA ILE A 44 -4.26 -10.01 5.14
C ILE A 44 -4.33 -8.52 5.47
N LEU A 45 -5.52 -7.92 5.45
CA LEU A 45 -5.71 -6.51 5.78
C LEU A 45 -5.22 -6.17 7.20
N LEU A 46 -5.59 -6.97 8.20
CA LEU A 46 -5.17 -6.74 9.59
C LEU A 46 -3.66 -6.91 9.77
N MET A 47 -3.05 -7.87 9.07
CA MET A 47 -1.59 -8.05 9.08
C MET A 47 -0.87 -6.85 8.45
N LEU A 48 -1.40 -6.34 7.33
CA LEU A 48 -0.87 -5.17 6.64
C LEU A 48 -0.94 -3.92 7.50
N VAL A 49 -2.10 -3.59 8.07
CA VAL A 49 -2.31 -2.37 8.87
C VAL A 49 -1.66 -2.48 10.27
N GLY A 50 -1.49 -3.68 10.79
CA GLY A 50 -0.85 -3.93 12.08
C GLY A 50 0.67 -4.01 11.97
N SER A 51 1.20 -5.22 12.22
CA SER A 51 2.63 -5.45 12.37
C SER A 51 3.45 -5.09 11.13
N PHE A 52 2.88 -5.27 9.93
CA PHE A 52 3.61 -4.99 8.70
C PHE A 52 3.83 -3.49 8.51
N TYR A 53 2.77 -2.68 8.61
CA TYR A 53 2.87 -1.22 8.49
C TYR A 53 3.86 -0.67 9.50
N GLN A 54 3.72 -1.06 10.78
CA GLN A 54 4.62 -0.59 11.85
C GLN A 54 6.09 -0.98 11.63
N LYS A 55 6.35 -2.13 10.99
CA LYS A 55 7.70 -2.64 10.77
C LYS A 55 8.36 -2.08 9.51
N HIS A 56 7.58 -1.76 8.49
CA HIS A 56 8.09 -1.47 7.15
C HIS A 56 7.81 -0.06 6.66
N VAL A 57 6.77 0.60 7.16
CA VAL A 57 6.42 1.97 6.77
C VAL A 57 6.93 2.93 7.84
N HIS A 58 7.92 3.72 7.47
CA HIS A 58 8.49 4.76 8.32
C HIS A 58 8.31 6.10 7.63
N LEU A 59 8.07 7.14 8.42
CA LEU A 59 8.12 8.50 7.90
C LEU A 59 9.55 8.81 7.45
N PRO A 60 9.72 9.57 6.35
CA PRO A 60 11.03 10.11 6.01
C PRO A 60 11.55 10.98 7.15
N LEU A 61 12.88 11.17 7.19
CA LEU A 61 13.50 12.11 8.12
C LEU A 61 12.86 13.50 7.94
N ASP A 62 12.71 14.23 9.04
CA ASP A 62 12.21 15.61 9.05
C ASP A 62 13.30 16.58 8.58
N GLU A 63 13.95 16.24 7.47
CA GLU A 63 15.06 16.96 6.89
C GLU A 63 14.81 17.17 5.40
N THR A 64 15.17 18.37 4.93
CA THR A 64 15.14 18.65 3.50
C THR A 64 16.20 17.84 2.78
N PRO A 65 15.84 17.03 1.76
CA PRO A 65 16.81 16.26 0.97
C PRO A 65 17.94 17.14 0.44
N ILE A 66 19.14 16.58 0.36
CA ILE A 66 20.34 17.33 0.01
C ILE A 66 20.25 17.91 -1.40
N GLU A 67 19.58 17.21 -2.31
CA GLU A 67 19.31 17.60 -3.70
C GLU A 67 18.47 18.88 -3.79
N ILE A 68 17.61 19.13 -2.80
CA ILE A 68 16.82 20.35 -2.69
C ILE A 68 17.60 21.43 -1.94
N ARG A 69 18.28 21.06 -0.85
CA ARG A 69 19.02 21.98 0.01
C ARG A 69 20.20 22.65 -0.71
N GLU A 70 20.90 21.91 -1.55
CA GLU A 70 22.09 22.40 -2.28
C GLU A 70 21.74 23.07 -3.62
N ASN A 71 20.49 22.94 -4.08
CA ASN A 71 20.06 23.57 -5.32
C ASN A 71 19.45 24.96 -5.04
N PRO A 72 20.14 26.06 -5.39
CA PRO A 72 19.66 27.42 -5.12
C PRO A 72 18.37 27.77 -5.88
N LYS A 73 18.02 27.04 -6.95
CA LYS A 73 16.74 27.19 -7.66
C LYS A 73 15.58 26.58 -6.86
N PHE A 74 15.81 25.49 -6.14
CA PHE A 74 14.75 24.76 -5.42
C PHE A 74 14.64 25.17 -3.96
N TYR A 75 15.75 25.43 -3.28
CA TYR A 75 15.77 25.70 -1.85
C TYR A 75 14.86 26.84 -1.37
N PRO A 76 14.71 27.98 -2.09
CA PRO A 76 13.79 29.04 -1.66
C PRO A 76 12.33 28.60 -1.57
N TYR A 77 11.91 27.63 -2.41
CA TYR A 77 10.52 27.18 -2.51
C TYR A 77 10.23 25.93 -1.67
N PHE A 78 11.25 25.08 -1.47
CA PHE A 78 11.12 23.79 -0.81
C PHE A 78 11.91 23.71 0.51
N ARG A 79 12.21 24.85 1.14
CA ARG A 79 12.80 24.90 2.47
C ARG A 79 11.85 24.19 3.45
N ASN A 80 12.36 23.19 4.18
CA ASN A 80 11.61 22.31 5.09
C ASN A 80 10.71 21.26 4.37
N CYS A 81 10.96 20.97 3.09
CA CYS A 81 10.28 19.86 2.41
C CYS A 81 10.92 18.53 2.82
N CYS A 82 10.20 17.68 3.54
CA CYS A 82 10.71 16.36 3.98
C CYS A 82 10.57 15.26 2.91
N GLY A 83 10.01 15.61 1.74
CA GLY A 83 9.77 14.73 0.61
C GLY A 83 8.52 15.12 -0.18
N ALA A 84 8.42 14.63 -1.42
CA ALA A 84 7.18 14.69 -2.19
C ALA A 84 6.31 13.47 -1.81
N ILE A 85 5.09 13.71 -1.32
CA ILE A 85 4.14 12.65 -0.94
C ILE A 85 3.65 11.88 -2.17
N ASP A 86 3.64 12.52 -3.32
CA ASP A 86 3.16 11.94 -4.57
C ASP A 86 4.01 12.47 -5.72
N GLY A 87 4.10 11.71 -6.80
CA GLY A 87 4.80 12.06 -8.04
C GLY A 87 4.15 13.21 -8.80
N LEU A 88 3.71 14.27 -8.11
CA LEU A 88 3.15 15.46 -8.74
C LEU A 88 4.29 16.21 -9.45
N TYR A 89 4.44 15.89 -10.73
CA TYR A 89 5.36 16.58 -11.62
C TYR A 89 4.86 18.00 -11.85
N PHE A 90 5.41 18.95 -11.11
CA PHE A 90 5.18 20.37 -11.38
C PHE A 90 6.09 20.79 -12.55
N HIS A 91 5.49 21.08 -13.71
CA HIS A 91 6.20 21.77 -14.80
C HIS A 91 6.57 23.17 -14.34
N ALA A 92 7.83 23.38 -13.94
CA ALA A 92 8.39 24.69 -13.68
C ALA A 92 9.00 25.24 -14.98
N TRP A 93 8.41 26.31 -15.49
CA TRP A 93 8.90 27.11 -16.62
C TRP A 93 10.06 28.00 -16.16
#